data_AF-A0A285QXW3-F1
#
_entry.id   AF-A0A285QXW3-F1
#
_cell.length_a   1.000
_cell.length_b   1.000
_cell.length_c   1.000
_cell.angle_alpha   90.00
_cell.angle_beta   90.00
_cell.angle_gamma   90.00
#
_symmetry.space_group_name_H-M   'P 1'
#
loop_
_entity.id
_entity.type
_entity.pdbx_description
1 polymer ?
#
loop_
_entity_poly.entity_id
_entity_poly.type
_entity_poly.pdbx_seq_one_letter_code
_entity_poly.pdbx_strand_id
1 'polypeptide(L)'
;MSANTRIDSLWDVTRIGSNLAVFCDCGHSSIVDAKRCARWYGVHRFDIRWHVLARHLRCTKCRGRPSHLRVTHQLPTAPDRFPKTEDQWNALIKRQRG
;
A
#
# COMPACT_ATOMS: atom_id res chain seq x y z
N MET A 1 3.90 28.21 -7.28
CA MET A 1 2.52 27.81 -6.93
C MET A 1 2.58 26.43 -6.29
N SER A 2 2.46 26.34 -4.96
CA SER A 2 2.40 25.04 -4.29
C SER A 2 0.98 24.51 -4.45
N ALA A 3 0.78 23.55 -5.36
CA ALA A 3 -0.50 22.87 -5.47
C ALA A 3 -0.69 22.08 -4.16
N ASN A 4 -1.69 22.45 -3.37
CA ASN A 4 -2.20 21.61 -2.28
C ASN A 4 -2.80 20.35 -2.91
N THR A 5 -1.96 19.41 -3.32
CA THR A 5 -2.38 18.14 -3.87
C THR A 5 -3.04 17.37 -2.73
N ARG A 6 -4.35 17.50 -2.60
CA ARG A 6 -5.14 16.67 -1.68
C ARG A 6 -4.94 15.23 -2.11
N ILE A 7 -4.49 14.42 -1.15
CA ILE A 7 -4.24 13.00 -1.37
C ILE A 7 -5.50 12.28 -0.91
N ASP A 8 -6.43 12.09 -1.84
CA ASP A 8 -7.73 11.47 -1.55
C ASP A 8 -7.69 9.95 -1.76
N SER A 9 -6.80 9.48 -2.63
CA SER A 9 -6.68 8.07 -2.99
C SER A 9 -5.23 7.60 -3.10
N LEU A 10 -5.06 6.28 -3.09
CA LEU A 10 -3.78 5.64 -3.37
C LEU A 10 -3.24 5.98 -4.76
N TRP A 11 -4.11 6.24 -5.75
CA TRP A 11 -3.68 6.64 -7.09
C TRP A 11 -2.97 7.99 -7.07
N ASP A 12 -3.43 8.94 -6.25
CA ASP A 12 -2.79 10.25 -6.13
C ASP A 12 -1.35 10.11 -5.62
N VAL A 13 -1.13 9.23 -4.65
CA VAL A 13 0.22 8.90 -4.14
C VAL A 13 1.11 8.31 -5.25
N THR A 14 0.57 7.39 -6.05
CA THR A 14 1.32 6.81 -7.17
C THR A 14 1.63 7.83 -8.26
N ARG A 15 0.73 8.80 -8.50
CA ARG A 15 0.88 9.87 -9.50
C ARG A 15 1.98 10.85 -9.11
N ILE A 16 2.12 11.13 -7.81
CA ILE A 16 3.20 11.98 -7.26
C ILE A 16 4.53 11.21 -7.16
N GLY A 17 4.56 9.91 -7.50
CA GLY A 17 5.77 9.09 -7.41
C GLY A 17 6.23 8.86 -5.97
N SER A 18 5.29 8.90 -5.02
CA SER A 18 5.57 8.71 -3.60
C SER A 18 5.24 7.30 -3.12
N ASN A 19 5.70 6.98 -1.91
CA ASN A 19 5.48 5.74 -1.20
C ASN A 19 4.61 5.95 0.05
N LEU A 20 4.21 4.85 0.68
CA LEU A 20 3.39 4.84 1.89
C LEU A 20 4.23 4.44 3.11
N ALA A 21 4.37 5.33 4.08
CA ALA A 21 4.81 4.98 5.42
C ALA A 21 3.60 4.47 6.23
N VAL A 22 3.70 3.23 6.70
CA VAL A 22 2.65 2.56 7.48
C VAL A 22 3.16 2.36 8.90
N PHE A 23 2.39 2.84 9.88
CA PHE A 23 2.71 2.75 11.30
C PHE A 23 1.67 1.92 12.03
N CYS A 24 2.12 1.03 12.90
CA CYS A 24 1.28 0.20 13.74
C CYS A 24 1.52 0.50 15.21
N ASP A 25 0.48 0.36 16.05
CA ASP A 25 0.55 0.61 17.49
C ASP A 25 1.51 -0.31 18.24
N CYS A 26 1.89 -1.44 17.65
CA CYS A 26 2.94 -2.30 18.20
C CYS A 26 4.37 -1.71 18.05
N GLY A 27 4.49 -0.46 17.59
CA GLY A 27 5.76 0.23 17.34
C GLY A 27 6.46 -0.15 16.03
N HIS A 28 5.81 -0.96 15.17
CA HIS A 28 6.39 -1.34 13.89
C HIS A 28 5.97 -0.34 12.80
N SER A 29 6.97 0.18 12.08
CA SER A 29 6.77 1.02 10.90
C SER A 29 7.43 0.40 9.68
N SER A 30 6.75 0.46 8.53
CA SER A 30 7.29 -0.04 7.26
C SER A 30 6.94 0.90 6.11
N ILE A 31 7.85 1.02 5.15
CA ILE A 31 7.64 1.83 3.95
C ILE A 31 7.27 0.89 2.80
N VAL A 32 6.12 1.16 2.22
CA VAL A 32 5.43 0.37 1.21
C VAL A 32 5.46 1.11 -0.12
N ASP A 33 5.84 0.39 -1.18
CA ASP A 33 5.72 0.88 -2.55
C ASP A 33 4.24 1.11 -2.90
N ALA A 34 3.88 2.36 -3.22
CA ALA A 34 2.51 2.74 -3.51
C ALA A 34 1.98 2.10 -4.80
N LYS A 35 2.82 1.92 -5.84
CA LYS A 35 2.40 1.33 -7.12
C LYS A 35 2.03 -0.13 -6.95
N ARG A 36 2.87 -0.88 -6.23
CA ARG A 36 2.61 -2.29 -5.92
C ARG A 36 1.40 -2.46 -5.01
N CYS A 37 1.26 -1.56 -4.02
CA CYS A 37 0.09 -1.51 -3.17
C CYS A 37 -1.18 -1.26 -3.99
N ALA A 38 -1.19 -0.28 -4.90
CA ALA A 38 -2.34 0.03 -5.75
C ALA A 38 -2.75 -1.16 -6.61
N ARG A 39 -1.77 -1.84 -7.22
CA ARG A 39 -2.03 -3.07 -7.99
C ARG A 39 -2.63 -4.17 -7.12
N TRP A 40 -2.12 -4.37 -5.92
CA TRP A 40 -2.66 -5.36 -4.98
C TRP A 40 -4.12 -5.07 -4.63
N TYR A 41 -4.44 -3.80 -4.30
CA TYR A 41 -5.81 -3.37 -4.04
C TYR A 41 -6.71 -3.59 -5.25
N GLY A 42 -6.23 -3.30 -6.47
CA GLY A 42 -6.98 -3.54 -7.70
C GLY A 42 -7.28 -5.02 -7.93
N VAL A 43 -6.31 -5.92 -7.71
CA VAL A 43 -6.49 -7.37 -7.86
C VAL A 43 -7.53 -7.91 -6.86
N HIS A 44 -7.48 -7.44 -5.60
CA HIS A 44 -8.43 -7.82 -4.55
C HIS A 44 -9.75 -7.03 -4.55
N ARG A 45 -9.94 -6.09 -5.50
CA ARG A 45 -11.07 -5.14 -5.56
C ARG A 45 -11.31 -4.37 -4.24
N PHE A 46 -10.23 -4.04 -3.54
CA PHE A 46 -10.29 -3.25 -2.31
C PHE A 46 -10.45 -1.77 -2.61
N ASP A 47 -11.05 -1.06 -1.65
CA ASP A 47 -11.21 0.37 -1.72
C ASP A 47 -9.86 1.08 -1.51
N ILE A 48 -9.55 1.98 -2.43
CA ILE A 48 -8.29 2.71 -2.53
C ILE A 48 -8.33 4.10 -1.90
N ARG A 49 -9.49 4.52 -1.36
CA ARG A 49 -9.64 5.83 -0.70
C ARG A 49 -8.79 5.89 0.56
N TRP A 50 -8.12 7.02 0.80
CA TRP A 50 -7.10 7.17 1.83
C TRP A 50 -7.56 6.70 3.22
N HIS A 51 -8.77 7.09 3.62
CA HIS A 51 -9.35 6.80 4.94
C HIS A 51 -9.69 5.31 5.18
N VAL A 52 -9.79 4.49 4.13
CA VAL A 52 -10.05 3.04 4.26
C VAL A 52 -8.84 2.17 3.97
N LEU A 53 -7.73 2.72 3.46
CA LEU A 53 -6.50 1.96 3.19
C LEU A 53 -6.02 1.17 4.43
N ALA A 54 -6.11 1.74 5.62
CA ALA A 54 -5.69 1.05 6.84
C ALA A 54 -6.49 -0.25 7.11
N ARG A 55 -7.70 -0.38 6.57
CA ARG A 55 -8.59 -1.54 6.81
C ARG A 55 -8.12 -2.82 6.14
N HIS A 56 -7.41 -2.72 5.01
CA HIS A 56 -6.92 -3.88 4.25
C HIS A 56 -5.42 -4.15 4.45
N LEU A 57 -4.70 -3.21 5.08
CA LEU A 57 -3.32 -3.44 5.50
C LEU A 57 -3.25 -4.15 6.86
N ARG A 58 -2.26 -5.01 7.01
CA ARG A 58 -1.95 -5.71 8.27
C ARG A 58 -0.48 -5.56 8.61
N CYS A 59 -0.17 -5.46 9.90
CA CYS A 59 1.21 -5.48 10.38
C CYS A 59 1.80 -6.88 10.21
N THR A 60 3.00 -6.99 9.67
CA THR A 60 3.68 -8.28 9.52
C THR A 60 4.11 -8.90 10.85
N LYS A 61 4.29 -8.07 11.90
CA LYS A 61 4.71 -8.50 13.24
C LYS A 61 3.53 -8.93 14.11
N CYS A 62 2.58 -8.03 14.38
CA CYS A 62 1.46 -8.29 15.30
C CYS A 62 0.17 -8.70 14.60
N ARG A 63 0.12 -8.71 13.25
CA ARG A 63 -1.11 -8.92 12.44
C ARG A 63 -2.25 -7.93 12.72
N GLY A 64 -2.01 -6.90 13.54
CA GLY A 64 -2.95 -5.83 13.80
C GLY A 64 -3.14 -4.91 12.59
N ARG A 65 -4.11 -4.00 12.71
CA ARG A 65 -4.31 -2.92 11.73
C ARG A 65 -3.30 -1.81 11.99
N PRO A 66 -2.77 -1.15 10.96
CA PRO A 66 -2.00 0.06 11.15
C PRO A 66 -2.89 1.17 11.68
N SER A 67 -2.37 1.97 12.60
CA SER A 67 -3.06 3.11 13.19
C SER A 67 -2.90 4.37 12.36
N HIS A 68 -1.75 4.52 11.68
CA HIS A 68 -1.45 5.72 10.92
C HIS A 68 -0.80 5.40 9.57
N LEU A 69 -1.16 6.18 8.56
CA LEU A 69 -0.62 6.14 7.21
C LEU A 69 -0.12 7.53 6.84
N ARG A 70 1.04 7.61 6.20
CA ARG A 70 1.63 8.87 5.72
C ARG A 70 2.25 8.66 4.35
N VAL A 71 2.20 9.69 3.52
CA VAL A 71 2.95 9.71 2.25
C VAL A 71 4.40 10.07 2.50
N THR A 72 5.32 9.35 1.86
CA THR A 72 6.77 9.55 2.01
C THR A 72 7.49 9.34 0.68
N HIS A 73 8.60 10.04 0.47
CA HIS A 73 9.51 9.80 -0.67
C HIS A 73 10.65 8.84 -0.34
N GLN A 74 10.68 8.34 0.89
CA GLN A 74 11.66 7.36 1.31
C GLN A 74 11.50 6.03 0.55
N LEU A 75 12.61 5.31 0.41
CA LEU A 75 12.63 4.03 -0.29
C LEU A 75 11.82 2.96 0.47
N PRO A 76 11.16 2.02 -0.24
CA PRO A 76 10.42 0.94 0.39
C PRO A 76 11.31 0.05 1.25
N THR A 77 10.94 -0.15 2.52
CA THR A 77 11.67 -1.02 3.46
C THR A 77 11.09 -2.42 3.55
N ALA A 78 9.91 -2.65 2.97
CA ALA A 78 9.25 -3.96 2.92
C ALA A 78 9.02 -4.42 1.47
N PRO A 79 10.09 -4.73 0.70
CA PRO A 79 9.98 -5.07 -0.72
C PRO A 79 9.28 -6.41 -0.98
N ASP A 80 9.28 -7.32 -0.01
CA ASP A 80 8.66 -8.67 -0.08
C ASP A 80 7.17 -8.67 0.27
N ARG A 81 6.60 -7.52 0.64
CA ARG A 81 5.20 -7.42 1.05
C ARG A 81 4.22 -7.70 -0.09
N PHE A 82 4.64 -7.44 -1.32
CA PHE A 82 3.83 -7.62 -2.53
C PHE A 82 4.60 -8.43 -3.56
N PRO A 83 3.91 -9.11 -4.50
CA PRO A 83 4.55 -9.77 -5.62
C PRO A 83 5.50 -8.83 -6.36
N LYS A 84 6.71 -9.33 -6.68
CA LYS A 84 7.77 -8.56 -7.34
C LYS A 84 7.77 -8.75 -8.85
N THR A 85 7.39 -9.93 -9.33
CA THR A 85 7.44 -10.31 -10.74
C THR A 85 6.04 -10.48 -11.31
N GLU A 86 5.91 -10.34 -12.63
CA GLU A 86 4.64 -10.56 -13.34
C GLU A 86 4.11 -11.98 -13.14
N ASP A 87 4.99 -12.98 -13.07
CA ASP A 87 4.57 -14.36 -12.82
C ASP A 87 3.92 -14.54 -11.44
N GLN A 88 4.47 -13.89 -10.42
CA GLN A 88 3.88 -13.90 -9.07
C GLN A 88 2.52 -13.16 -9.05
N TRP A 89 2.40 -12.06 -9.79
CA TRP A 89 1.12 -11.36 -9.97
C TRP A 89 0.10 -12.22 -10.71
N ASN A 90 0.49 -12.87 -11.80
CA ASN A 90 -0.37 -13.75 -12.57
C ASN A 90 -0.83 -14.95 -11.75
N ALA A 91 0.07 -15.55 -10.95
CA ALA A 91 -0.28 -16.62 -10.02
C ALA A 91 -1.30 -16.14 -8.97
N LEU A 92 -1.12 -14.94 -8.41
CA LEU A 92 -2.07 -14.35 -7.46
C LEU A 92 -3.45 -14.12 -8.12
N ILE A 93 -3.48 -13.55 -9.33
CA ILE A 93 -4.73 -13.28 -10.06
C ILE A 93 -5.43 -14.60 -10.41
N LYS A 94 -4.70 -15.63 -10.85
CA LYS A 94 -5.26 -16.96 -11.14
C LYS A 94 -5.91 -17.57 -9.89
N ARG A 95 -5.26 -17.47 -8.72
CA ARG A 95 -5.80 -17.96 -7.44
C ARG A 95 -7.09 -17.26 -6.99
N GLN A 96 -7.36 -16.05 -7.47
CA GLN A 96 -8.62 -15.35 -7.15
C GLN A 96 -9.75 -15.62 -8.14
N ARG A 97 -9.46 -16.25 -9.29
CA ARG A 97 -10.44 -16.57 -10.33
C ARG A 97 -10.92 -18.02 -10.28
N GLY A 98 -10.19 -18.91 -9.61
CA GLY A 98 -10.57 -20.30 -9.35
C GLY A 98 -11.16 -20.45 -7.97
#